data_AF-A0A5B9M462-F1
#
_entry.id   AF-A0A5B9M462-F1
#
_cell.length_a   1.000
_cell.length_b   1.000
_cell.length_c   1.000
_cell.angle_alpha   90.00
_cell.angle_beta   90.00
_cell.angle_gamma   90.00
#
_symmetry.space_group_name_H-M   'P 1'
#
loop_
_entity.id
_entity.type
_entity.pdbx_description
1 polymer ?
#
loop_
_entity_poly.entity_id
_entity_poly.type
_entity_poly.pdbx_seq_one_letter_code
_entity_poly.pdbx_strand_id
1 'polypeptide(L)'
;MTQKKGLGMGLDALIQSRTRKELKETSDSVGGDVQVEAVIREVKRNPRITLWSARSAAVLRYLKKTQPEFSISREASDLIERAVKEKYPEIWEMFSELQ
;
A
#
# COMPACT_ATOMS: atom_id res chain seq x y z
N MET A 1 16.44 -1.44 -52.84
CA MET A 1 17.27 -0.61 -51.94
C MET A 1 16.35 0.36 -51.22
N THR A 2 15.97 0.08 -49.98
CA THR A 2 15.00 0.90 -49.24
C THR A 2 15.74 2.03 -48.54
N GLN A 3 15.57 3.26 -49.02
CA GLN A 3 16.14 4.44 -48.37
C GLN A 3 15.46 4.68 -47.01
N LYS A 4 16.18 4.42 -45.92
CA LYS A 4 15.84 5.01 -44.62
C LYS A 4 16.21 6.50 -44.69
N LYS A 5 15.22 7.36 -44.91
CA LYS A 5 15.35 8.81 -44.71
C LYS A 5 15.71 9.04 -43.24
N GLY A 6 16.93 9.50 -43.00
CA GLY A 6 17.43 9.82 -41.67
C GLY A 6 16.57 10.91 -41.05
N LEU A 7 15.84 10.55 -40.00
CA LEU A 7 15.29 11.51 -39.06
C LEU A 7 16.51 12.20 -38.43
N GLY A 8 16.62 13.53 -38.53
CA GLY A 8 17.81 14.24 -38.07
C GLY A 8 18.06 14.03 -36.57
N MET A 9 19.31 14.22 -36.13
CA MET A 9 19.78 13.91 -34.76
C MET A 9 18.93 14.50 -33.63
N GLY A 10 18.24 15.63 -33.87
CA GLY A 10 17.36 16.25 -32.88
C GLY A 10 16.06 15.49 -32.62
N LEU A 11 15.54 14.75 -33.61
CA LEU A 11 14.29 14.00 -33.47
C LEU A 11 14.52 12.64 -32.79
N ASP A 12 15.64 11.99 -33.09
CA ASP A 12 16.06 10.74 -32.43
C ASP A 12 16.29 10.95 -30.92
N ALA A 13 16.87 12.10 -30.53
CA ALA A 13 17.06 12.47 -29.12
C ALA A 13 15.72 12.69 -28.38
N LEU A 14 14.71 13.24 -29.07
CA LEU A 14 13.39 13.44 -28.50
C LEU A 14 12.63 12.12 -28.34
N ILE A 15 12.77 11.20 -29.30
CA ILE A 15 12.19 9.85 -29.21
C ILE A 15 12.85 9.06 -28.07
N GLN A 16 14.18 9.10 -27.95
CA GLN A 16 14.90 8.43 -26.86
C GLN A 16 14.56 8.99 -25.48
N SER A 17 14.35 10.30 -25.35
CA SER A 17 14.00 10.90 -24.06
C SER A 17 12.57 10.54 -23.63
N ARG A 18 11.61 10.47 -24.57
CA ARG A 18 10.25 9.97 -24.30
C ARG A 18 10.24 8.50 -23.94
N THR A 19 10.88 7.64 -24.73
CA THR A 19 10.96 6.20 -24.41
C THR A 19 11.65 5.93 -23.08
N ARG A 20 12.70 6.69 -22.72
CA ARG A 20 13.33 6.57 -21.40
C ARG A 20 12.40 7.00 -20.26
N LYS A 21 11.59 8.04 -20.45
CA LYS A 21 10.61 8.49 -19.46
C LYS A 21 9.49 7.46 -19.28
N GLU A 22 8.93 6.95 -20.39
CA GLU A 22 7.91 5.89 -20.37
C GLU A 22 8.43 4.60 -19.71
N LEU A 23 9.65 4.16 -20.03
CA LEU A 23 10.28 2.97 -19.42
C LEU A 23 10.54 3.14 -17.92
N LYS A 24 10.83 4.37 -17.47
CA LYS A 24 11.05 4.66 -16.05
C LYS A 24 9.72 4.67 -15.29
N GLU A 25 8.68 5.29 -15.85
CA GLU A 25 7.33 5.26 -15.27
C GLU A 25 6.74 3.84 -15.23
N THR A 26 6.95 3.01 -16.27
CA THR A 26 6.51 1.60 -16.27
C THR A 26 7.32 0.70 -15.34
N SER A 27 8.63 0.91 -15.20
CA SER A 27 9.43 0.08 -14.29
C SER A 27 9.15 0.39 -12.82
N ASP A 28 8.92 1.66 -12.48
CA ASP A 28 8.54 2.08 -11.13
C ASP A 28 7.11 1.62 -10.77
N SER A 29 6.17 1.62 -11.72
CA SER A 29 4.80 1.12 -11.48
C SER A 29 4.75 -0.41 -11.32
N VAL A 30 5.43 -1.16 -12.20
CA VAL A 30 5.47 -2.63 -12.13
C VAL A 30 6.13 -3.12 -10.84
N GLY A 31 7.14 -2.41 -10.33
CA GLY A 31 7.81 -2.75 -9.07
C GLY A 31 6.93 -2.52 -7.84
N GLY A 32 6.06 -1.50 -7.86
CA GLY A 32 5.10 -1.22 -6.79
C GLY A 32 3.95 -2.25 -6.76
N ASP A 33 3.38 -2.55 -7.92
CA ASP A 33 2.25 -3.48 -8.06
C ASP A 33 2.61 -4.91 -7.57
N VAL A 34 3.83 -5.37 -7.88
CA VAL A 34 4.33 -6.68 -7.41
C VAL A 34 4.45 -6.73 -5.88
N GLN A 35 4.82 -5.62 -5.22
CA GLN A 35 4.92 -5.55 -3.76
C GLN A 35 3.55 -5.54 -3.08
N VAL A 36 2.59 -4.79 -3.63
CA VAL A 36 1.21 -4.75 -3.12
C VAL A 36 0.58 -6.14 -3.17
N GLU A 37 0.71 -6.84 -4.29
CA GLU A 37 0.18 -8.20 -4.47
C GLU A 37 0.83 -9.21 -3.49
N ALA A 38 2.14 -9.08 -3.23
CA ALA A 38 2.82 -9.91 -2.25
C ALA A 38 2.27 -9.69 -0.83
N VAL A 39 2.10 -8.43 -0.42
CA VAL A 39 1.53 -8.06 0.89
C VAL A 39 0.09 -8.57 1.02
N ILE A 40 -0.73 -8.43 -0.03
CA ILE A 40 -2.10 -8.95 -0.06
C ILE A 40 -2.13 -10.46 0.22
N ARG A 41 -1.23 -11.24 -0.42
CA ARG A 41 -1.14 -12.68 -0.19
C ARG A 41 -0.73 -13.03 1.24
N GLU A 42 0.21 -12.28 1.82
CA GLU A 42 0.63 -12.48 3.20
C GLU A 42 -0.49 -12.20 4.19
N VAL A 43 -1.22 -11.10 4.01
CA VAL A 43 -2.36 -10.71 4.86
C VAL A 43 -3.52 -11.69 4.71
N LYS A 44 -3.85 -12.14 3.50
CA LYS A 44 -4.86 -13.19 3.26
C LYS A 44 -4.50 -14.51 3.97
N ARG A 45 -3.21 -14.80 4.15
CA ARG A 45 -2.74 -15.96 4.94
C ARG A 45 -2.88 -15.75 6.44
N ASN A 46 -2.50 -14.57 6.95
CA ASN A 46 -2.62 -14.24 8.37
C ASN A 46 -2.68 -12.71 8.58
N PRO A 47 -3.87 -12.13 8.84
CA PRO A 47 -4.00 -10.68 9.01
C PRO A 47 -3.62 -10.20 10.41
N ARG A 48 -3.25 -11.11 11.33
CA ARG A 48 -2.99 -10.75 12.73
C ARG A 48 -1.70 -9.95 12.87
N ILE A 49 -1.82 -8.78 13.47
CA ILE A 49 -0.70 -7.97 13.96
C ILE A 49 -0.61 -8.05 15.49
N THR A 50 0.60 -7.95 16.03
CA THR A 50 0.83 -7.87 17.49
C THR A 50 1.36 -6.48 17.84
N LEU A 51 0.79 -5.85 18.86
CA LEU A 51 1.19 -4.52 19.34
C LEU A 51 1.59 -4.59 20.82
N TRP A 52 2.65 -3.85 21.20
CA TRP A 52 3.01 -3.61 22.59
C TRP A 52 2.68 -2.17 22.99
N SER A 53 1.62 -1.98 23.79
CA SER A 53 1.28 -0.69 24.40
C SER A 53 0.68 -0.92 25.79
N ALA A 54 1.47 -0.60 26.83
CA ALA A 54 1.05 -0.79 28.21
C ALA A 54 -0.23 0.02 28.55
N ARG A 55 -0.30 1.27 28.08
CA ARG A 55 -1.47 2.14 28.33
C ARG A 55 -2.71 1.64 27.61
N SER A 56 -2.61 1.31 26.32
CA SER A 56 -3.74 0.78 25.56
C SER A 56 -4.23 -0.54 26.15
N ALA A 57 -3.30 -1.44 26.55
CA ALA A 57 -3.64 -2.70 27.18
C ALA A 57 -4.37 -2.49 28.51
N ALA A 58 -3.95 -1.54 29.35
CA ALA A 58 -4.62 -1.22 30.60
C ALA A 58 -6.05 -0.72 30.36
N VAL A 59 -6.24 0.23 29.43
CA VAL A 59 -7.55 0.80 29.09
C VAL A 59 -8.49 -0.28 28.53
N LEU A 60 -8.06 -1.03 27.52
CA LEU A 60 -8.91 -2.06 26.90
C LEU A 60 -9.29 -3.17 27.89
N ARG A 61 -8.37 -3.55 28.79
CA ARG A 61 -8.67 -4.53 29.86
C ARG A 61 -9.60 -3.96 30.92
N TYR A 62 -9.51 -2.68 31.23
CA TYR A 62 -10.45 -2.02 32.13
C TYR A 62 -11.85 -2.03 31.51
N LEU A 63 -12.00 -1.58 30.26
CA LEU A 63 -13.27 -1.59 29.53
C LEU A 63 -13.88 -2.99 29.47
N LYS A 64 -13.07 -4.02 29.19
CA LYS A 64 -13.53 -5.42 29.20
C LYS A 64 -14.10 -5.86 30.55
N LYS A 65 -13.57 -5.35 31.65
CA LYS A 65 -14.04 -5.68 33.02
C LYS A 65 -15.27 -4.88 33.42
N THR A 66 -15.43 -3.67 32.91
CA THR A 66 -16.47 -2.73 33.37
C THR A 66 -17.67 -2.64 32.45
N GLN A 67 -17.58 -3.09 31.19
CA GLN A 67 -18.66 -3.03 30.22
C GLN A 67 -19.07 -4.45 29.79
N PRO A 68 -20.36 -4.82 29.93
CA PRO A 68 -20.88 -6.06 29.37
C PRO A 68 -20.58 -6.14 27.87
N GLU A 69 -20.31 -7.36 27.38
CA GLU A 69 -20.12 -7.65 25.94
C GLU A 69 -18.96 -6.92 25.24
N PHE A 70 -18.13 -6.18 25.96
CA PHE A 70 -16.99 -5.48 25.35
C PHE A 70 -16.00 -6.45 24.71
N SER A 71 -15.55 -6.15 23.49
CA SER A 71 -14.59 -6.96 22.73
C SER A 71 -13.30 -6.18 22.50
N ILE A 72 -12.23 -6.59 23.19
CA ILE A 72 -10.91 -5.95 23.07
C ILE A 72 -10.41 -5.98 21.63
N SER A 73 -10.53 -7.12 20.95
CA SER A 73 -10.02 -7.26 19.59
C SER A 73 -10.80 -6.39 18.61
N ARG A 74 -12.14 -6.34 18.73
CA ARG A 74 -12.97 -5.49 17.88
C ARG A 74 -12.64 -4.01 18.07
N GLU A 75 -12.61 -3.55 19.31
CA GLU A 75 -12.28 -2.14 19.61
C GLU A 75 -10.86 -1.79 19.14
N ALA A 76 -9.89 -2.69 19.37
CA ALA A 76 -8.52 -2.48 18.92
C ALA A 76 -8.41 -2.42 17.40
N SER A 77 -9.09 -3.32 16.67
CA SER A 77 -9.15 -3.27 15.21
C SER A 77 -9.73 -1.95 14.72
N ASP A 78 -10.90 -1.54 15.23
CA ASP A 78 -11.57 -0.29 14.83
C ASP A 78 -10.72 0.96 15.13
N LEU A 79 -9.94 0.96 16.21
CA LEU A 79 -9.01 2.03 16.54
C LEU A 79 -7.81 2.06 15.58
N ILE A 80 -7.23 0.90 15.28
CA ILE A 80 -6.06 0.80 14.40
C ILE A 80 -6.44 1.15 12.96
N GLU A 81 -7.54 0.60 12.42
CA GLU A 81 -7.98 0.90 11.05
C GLU A 81 -8.19 2.41 10.84
N ARG A 82 -8.89 3.07 11.78
CA ARG A 82 -9.08 4.52 11.73
C ARG A 82 -7.75 5.27 11.74
N ALA A 83 -6.85 4.94 12.67
CA ALA A 83 -5.57 5.63 12.80
C ALA A 83 -4.64 5.40 11.59
N VAL A 84 -4.63 4.18 11.02
CA VAL A 84 -3.82 3.86 9.83
C VAL A 84 -4.39 4.56 8.60
N LYS A 85 -5.71 4.52 8.39
CA LYS A 85 -6.38 5.19 7.28
C LYS A 85 -6.15 6.70 7.29
N GLU A 86 -6.26 7.33 8.46
CA GLU A 86 -6.02 8.76 8.61
C GLU A 86 -4.55 9.13 8.34
N LYS A 87 -3.62 8.29 8.82
CA LYS A 87 -2.19 8.58 8.72
C LYS A 87 -1.59 8.28 7.33
N TYR A 88 -2.12 7.29 6.62
CA TYR A 88 -1.59 6.82 5.34
C TYR A 88 -2.70 6.59 4.30
N PRO A 89 -3.44 7.64 3.90
CA PRO A 89 -4.62 7.48 3.05
C PRO A 89 -4.31 6.91 1.66
N GLU A 90 -3.20 7.34 1.04
CA GLU A 90 -2.80 6.84 -0.28
C GLU A 90 -2.42 5.36 -0.27
N ILE A 91 -1.69 4.92 0.77
CA ILE A 91 -1.29 3.51 0.94
C ILE A 91 -2.53 2.66 1.29
N TRP A 92 -3.42 3.19 2.14
CA TRP A 92 -4.67 2.51 2.49
C TRP A 92 -5.49 2.18 1.24
N GLU A 93 -5.57 3.11 0.28
CA GLU A 93 -6.32 2.92 -0.96
C GLU A 93 -5.74 1.81 -1.86
N MET A 94 -4.43 1.59 -1.82
CA MET A 94 -3.78 0.49 -2.56
C MET A 94 -4.28 -0.89 -2.14
N PHE A 95 -4.85 -1.01 -0.94
CA PHE A 95 -5.36 -2.26 -0.38
C PHE A 95 -6.90 -2.30 -0.31
N SER A 96 -7.60 -1.47 -1.09
CA SER A 96 -9.07 -1.37 -1.10
C SER A 96 -9.82 -2.67 -1.43
N GLU A 97 -9.14 -3.67 -2.02
CA GLU A 97 -9.71 -5.00 -2.28
C GLU A 97 -9.78 -5.91 -1.04
N LEU A 98 -9.10 -5.56 0.05
CA LEU A 98 -9.19 -6.27 1.32
C LEU A 98 -10.43 -5.78 2.08
N GLN A 99 -11.50 -6.58 2.10
CA GLN A 99 -12.71 -6.36 2.90
C GLN A 99 -12.76 -7.30 4.10
#